data_AF-A0A2E4M5M1-F1
#
_entry.id   AF-A0A2E4M5M1-F1
#
_cell.length_a   1.000
_cell.length_b   1.000
_cell.length_c   1.000
_cell.angle_alpha   90.00
_cell.angle_beta   90.00
_cell.angle_gamma   90.00
#
_symmetry.space_group_name_H-M   'P 1'
#
loop_
_entity.id
_entity.type
_entity.pdbx_description
1 polymer ?
#
loop_
_entity_poly.entity_id
_entity_poly.type
_entity_poly.pdbx_seq_one_letter_code
_entity_poly.pdbx_strand_id
1 'polypeptide(L)'
;MFSSELRHLFSSNWLAILITATFTIGCGDPVDESSTDLEENPPVVEPGELDDSNLTGAQNTQSTDETEINVDSTSFNIAKDASPDQVIKQFLAAMKDGDKPIVAALLTEKARIETSKHNLVVQPPGSPSAQFKVGKVETVKGGAYVNSSWSEIPPGKTVAREFEIIWVMKNQKDGWRVAGMATRITPESSPTFLNFENPEEMLSRIESAGNPSESAVEVAGN
;
A
#
# COMPACT_ATOMS: atom_id res chain seq x y z
N MET A 1 0.18 -38.28 5.64
CA MET A 1 1.59 -38.48 6.01
C MET A 1 2.43 -37.57 5.12
N PHE A 2 2.52 -36.29 5.46
CA PHE A 2 3.42 -35.34 4.83
C PHE A 2 4.36 -34.83 5.92
N SER A 3 5.63 -35.10 5.71
CA SER A 3 6.66 -35.25 6.72
C SER A 3 7.50 -33.97 6.83
N SER A 4 7.68 -33.49 8.06
CA SER A 4 8.93 -32.97 8.66
C SER A 4 9.84 -31.93 7.99
N GLU A 5 9.59 -31.40 6.79
CA GLU A 5 10.54 -30.52 6.08
C GLU A 5 10.38 -29.00 6.32
N LEU A 6 9.73 -28.58 7.41
CA LEU A 6 9.56 -27.14 7.74
C LEU A 6 10.33 -26.69 8.99
N ARG A 7 11.44 -27.36 9.31
CA ARG A 7 12.25 -27.06 10.51
C ARG A 7 13.67 -26.56 10.22
N HIS A 8 14.10 -26.48 8.96
CA HIS A 8 15.49 -26.11 8.64
C HIS A 8 15.74 -24.65 8.27
N LEU A 9 14.73 -23.77 8.27
CA LEU A 9 14.96 -22.34 7.96
C LEU A 9 15.45 -21.50 9.15
N PHE A 10 15.69 -22.09 10.32
CA PHE A 10 16.26 -21.39 11.47
C PHE A 10 17.32 -22.25 12.18
N SER A 11 18.45 -22.56 11.53
CA SER A 11 19.64 -23.03 12.25
C SER A 11 20.94 -22.45 11.68
N SER A 12 21.67 -21.80 12.57
CA SER A 12 22.93 -21.09 12.43
C SER A 12 24.01 -21.76 11.58
N ASN A 13 24.68 -20.97 10.73
CA ASN A 13 26.10 -21.16 10.43
C ASN A 13 26.76 -19.78 10.22
N TRP A 14 27.21 -19.18 11.33
CA TRP A 14 28.03 -17.98 11.32
C TRP A 14 29.47 -18.40 10.98
N LEU A 15 29.81 -18.40 9.70
CA LEU A 15 31.20 -18.46 9.27
C LEU A 15 31.71 -17.03 9.16
N ALA A 16 32.61 -16.67 10.08
CA ALA A 16 33.34 -15.41 10.07
C ALA A 16 34.13 -15.24 8.77
N ILE A 17 33.89 -14.15 8.04
CA ILE A 17 34.79 -13.63 7.02
C ILE A 17 35.16 -12.20 7.41
N LEU A 18 36.41 -12.07 7.87
CA LEU A 18 37.13 -10.81 8.04
C LEU A 18 37.31 -10.16 6.66
N ILE A 19 36.73 -8.98 6.45
CA ILE A 19 37.10 -8.10 5.33
C ILE A 19 37.76 -6.85 5.92
N THR A 20 39.04 -6.74 5.61
CA THR A 20 39.95 -5.66 5.95
C THR A 20 39.54 -4.36 5.25
N ALA A 21 39.45 -3.29 6.03
CA ALA A 21 39.24 -1.92 5.57
C ALA A 21 40.48 -1.37 4.86
N THR A 22 40.31 -0.82 3.67
CA THR A 22 41.25 0.14 3.08
C THR A 22 40.53 1.46 2.85
N PHE A 23 40.83 2.42 3.74
CA PHE A 23 40.54 3.83 3.58
C PHE A 23 41.30 4.38 2.38
N THR A 24 40.61 5.05 1.47
CA THR A 24 41.25 6.06 0.62
C THR A 24 40.58 7.40 0.89
N ILE A 25 41.41 8.32 1.34
CA ILE A 25 41.14 9.71 1.65
C ILE A 25 41.11 10.46 0.32
N GLY A 26 39.99 11.10 0.00
CA GLY A 26 39.86 12.02 -1.13
C GLY A 26 39.36 13.37 -0.62
N CYS A 27 40.30 14.27 -0.34
CA CYS A 27 40.04 15.68 -0.05
C CYS A 27 39.80 16.45 -1.36
N GLY A 28 38.88 17.41 -1.32
CA GLY A 28 38.69 18.41 -2.36
C GLY A 28 37.68 19.46 -1.91
N ASP A 29 38.16 20.45 -1.14
CA ASP A 29 37.45 21.70 -0.83
C ASP A 29 37.65 22.74 -1.96
N PRO A 30 37.22 24.01 -1.80
CA PRO A 30 35.96 24.55 -2.33
C PRO A 30 36.23 25.64 -3.38
N VAL A 31 35.18 26.16 -4.04
CA VAL A 31 35.29 27.40 -4.82
C VAL A 31 34.13 28.34 -4.54
N ASP A 32 34.55 29.60 -4.55
CA ASP A 32 34.01 30.83 -4.00
C ASP A 32 32.71 31.39 -4.60
N GLU A 33 32.09 32.22 -3.75
CA GLU A 33 31.47 33.53 -4.01
C GLU A 33 30.70 33.76 -5.33
N SER A 34 29.42 34.14 -5.18
CA SER A 34 28.99 35.44 -5.69
C SER A 34 27.69 35.89 -5.00
N SER A 35 27.81 37.01 -4.29
CA SER A 35 26.75 37.84 -3.76
C SER A 35 25.96 38.51 -4.89
N THR A 36 24.64 38.60 -4.76
CA THR A 36 23.85 39.75 -5.24
C THR A 36 22.66 39.97 -4.31
N ASP A 37 22.74 41.06 -3.56
CA ASP A 37 21.64 41.77 -2.91
C ASP A 37 20.67 42.41 -3.93
N LEU A 38 19.63 43.07 -3.37
CA LEU A 38 18.56 43.91 -3.93
C LEU A 38 17.21 43.16 -3.98
N GLU A 39 16.36 43.22 -2.94
CA GLU A 39 15.61 44.36 -2.39
C GLU A 39 14.66 45.00 -3.42
N GLU A 40 13.36 44.66 -3.35
CA GLU A 40 12.24 45.62 -3.46
C GLU A 40 10.91 44.95 -3.04
N ASN A 41 10.39 45.39 -1.89
CA ASN A 41 8.98 45.42 -1.49
C ASN A 41 8.51 46.89 -1.70
N PRO A 42 7.21 47.29 -1.72
CA PRO A 42 5.91 46.58 -1.72
C PRO A 42 4.94 47.24 -2.77
N PRO A 43 3.57 47.22 -2.71
CA PRO A 43 2.74 47.72 -1.60
C PRO A 43 1.52 46.86 -1.20
N VAL A 44 1.19 47.06 0.07
CA VAL A 44 -0.05 46.78 0.80
C VAL A 44 -1.32 47.14 0.02
N VAL A 45 -2.31 46.24 0.00
CA VAL A 45 -3.72 46.56 -0.28
C VAL A 45 -4.63 45.77 0.66
N GLU A 46 -5.25 46.48 1.60
CA GLU A 46 -6.51 46.17 2.30
C GLU A 46 -7.18 47.55 2.56
N PRO A 47 -8.50 47.71 2.80
CA PRO A 47 -9.52 46.69 3.03
C PRO A 47 -10.81 46.87 2.19
N GLY A 48 -11.58 45.80 2.03
CA GLY A 48 -12.92 45.81 1.44
C GLY A 48 -13.90 45.11 2.36
N GLU A 49 -14.60 45.91 3.17
CA GLU A 49 -15.60 45.55 4.17
C GLU A 49 -17.01 45.77 3.57
N LEU A 50 -17.80 44.71 3.39
CA LEU A 50 -19.26 44.67 3.14
C LEU A 50 -19.69 43.21 3.42
N ASP A 51 -20.75 42.83 4.10
CA ASP A 51 -21.91 43.48 4.72
C ASP A 51 -22.54 42.40 5.65
N ASP A 52 -22.80 42.75 6.91
CA ASP A 52 -23.55 41.96 7.87
C ASP A 52 -25.05 42.21 7.68
N SER A 53 -25.80 41.20 7.23
CA SER A 53 -27.27 41.11 7.40
C SER A 53 -27.77 39.75 6.88
N ASN A 54 -28.72 39.02 7.47
CA ASN A 54 -29.38 38.96 8.76
C ASN A 54 -30.31 37.71 8.65
N LEU A 55 -30.76 37.19 9.79
CA LEU A 55 -31.97 36.40 10.01
C LEU A 55 -31.95 34.86 9.78
N THR A 56 -31.67 34.19 10.91
CA THR A 56 -32.59 33.27 11.63
C THR A 56 -33.80 32.69 10.91
N GLY A 57 -33.93 31.36 10.98
CA GLY A 57 -35.20 30.65 10.83
C GLY A 57 -35.05 29.16 11.16
N ALA A 58 -35.22 28.79 12.43
CA ALA A 58 -35.42 27.41 12.84
C ALA A 58 -36.79 26.89 12.36
N GLN A 59 -36.89 25.62 11.95
CA GLN A 59 -37.90 24.68 12.45
C GLN A 59 -37.78 23.27 11.83
N ASN A 60 -37.63 22.32 12.74
CA ASN A 60 -37.90 20.88 12.63
C ASN A 60 -39.34 20.63 12.19
N THR A 61 -39.61 19.65 11.31
CA THR A 61 -40.63 18.58 11.49
C THR A 61 -40.55 17.55 10.33
N GLN A 62 -40.56 16.30 10.77
CA GLN A 62 -40.52 15.00 10.10
C GLN A 62 -41.80 14.64 9.31
N SER A 63 -41.68 13.58 8.50
CA SER A 63 -42.74 12.66 7.97
C SER A 63 -43.39 13.05 6.62
N THR A 64 -43.56 12.19 5.61
CA THR A 64 -43.61 10.71 5.49
C THR A 64 -43.50 10.30 4.00
N ASP A 65 -42.73 9.23 3.72
CA ASP A 65 -42.95 8.16 2.73
C ASP A 65 -42.99 8.49 1.21
N GLU A 66 -42.01 8.00 0.45
CA GLU A 66 -42.19 6.86 -0.46
C GLU A 66 -40.91 6.60 -1.29
N THR A 67 -40.44 5.35 -1.21
CA THR A 67 -39.41 4.71 -2.05
C THR A 67 -37.94 5.01 -1.72
N GLU A 68 -37.49 4.53 -0.56
CA GLU A 68 -36.08 4.23 -0.35
C GLU A 68 -35.66 3.09 -1.28
N ILE A 69 -34.85 3.43 -2.29
CA ILE A 69 -34.01 2.44 -2.94
C ILE A 69 -33.01 1.97 -1.89
N ASN A 70 -33.19 0.74 -1.41
CA ASN A 70 -32.20 0.03 -0.62
C ASN A 70 -30.98 -0.26 -1.51
N VAL A 71 -30.13 0.75 -1.67
CA VAL A 71 -28.77 0.56 -2.15
C VAL A 71 -28.02 0.02 -0.95
N ASP A 72 -27.81 -1.30 -0.97
CA ASP A 72 -26.90 -2.05 -0.09
C ASP A 72 -25.54 -1.36 -0.10
N SER A 73 -25.42 -0.37 0.78
CA SER A 73 -24.19 0.28 1.14
C SER A 73 -23.65 -0.57 2.26
N THR A 74 -23.05 -1.71 1.90
CA THR A 74 -22.44 -2.65 2.85
C THR A 74 -21.47 -1.87 3.72
N SER A 75 -21.96 -1.56 4.91
CA SER A 75 -21.37 -0.64 5.85
C SER A 75 -19.98 -1.13 6.24
N PHE A 76 -18.97 -0.32 5.94
CA PHE A 76 -17.63 -0.48 6.45
C PHE A 76 -17.63 -0.33 7.98
N ASN A 77 -17.73 -1.46 8.69
CA ASN A 77 -17.60 -1.52 10.13
C ASN A 77 -16.77 -2.75 10.51
N ILE A 78 -15.47 -2.68 10.24
CA ILE A 78 -14.54 -3.67 10.80
C ILE A 78 -14.41 -3.39 12.29
N ALA A 79 -14.72 -4.42 13.09
CA ALA A 79 -14.54 -4.34 14.54
C ALA A 79 -13.08 -4.05 14.89
N LYS A 80 -12.86 -3.19 15.89
CA LYS A 80 -11.51 -2.77 16.32
C LYS A 80 -10.63 -3.95 16.77
N ASP A 81 -11.24 -5.03 17.24
CA ASP A 81 -10.62 -6.28 17.67
C ASP A 81 -10.59 -7.37 16.58
N ALA A 82 -10.98 -7.04 15.33
CA ALA A 82 -10.89 -7.96 14.20
C ALA A 82 -9.45 -8.50 14.05
N SER A 83 -9.32 -9.77 13.71
CA SER A 83 -8.02 -10.40 13.50
C SER A 83 -7.36 -9.94 12.19
N PRO A 84 -6.02 -10.08 12.04
CA PRO A 84 -5.31 -9.71 10.82
C PRO A 84 -5.93 -10.30 9.54
N ASP A 85 -6.31 -11.58 9.55
CA ASP A 85 -6.93 -12.25 8.41
C ASP A 85 -8.32 -11.70 8.06
N GLN A 86 -9.12 -11.31 9.05
CA GLN A 86 -10.42 -10.68 8.81
C GLN A 86 -10.26 -9.32 8.12
N VAL A 87 -9.29 -8.52 8.58
CA VAL A 87 -8.97 -7.22 7.97
C VAL A 87 -8.49 -7.40 6.54
N ILE A 88 -7.58 -8.35 6.29
CA ILE A 88 -7.10 -8.63 4.93
C ILE A 88 -8.22 -9.15 4.05
N LYS A 89 -9.09 -10.04 4.54
CA LYS A 89 -10.23 -10.51 3.76
C LYS A 89 -11.10 -9.35 3.26
N GLN A 90 -11.39 -8.37 4.11
CA GLN A 90 -12.14 -7.18 3.70
C GLN A 90 -11.35 -6.29 2.74
N PHE A 91 -10.04 -6.12 2.99
CA PHE A 91 -9.16 -5.35 2.11
C PHE A 91 -9.09 -5.93 0.69
N LEU A 92 -8.93 -7.25 0.56
CA LEU A 92 -8.89 -7.93 -0.74
C LEU A 92 -10.24 -7.88 -1.45
N ALA A 93 -11.35 -8.01 -0.71
CA ALA A 93 -12.70 -7.86 -1.26
C ALA A 93 -12.90 -6.44 -1.83
N ALA A 94 -12.57 -5.41 -1.05
CA ALA A 94 -12.66 -4.02 -1.48
C ALA A 94 -11.77 -3.72 -2.70
N MET A 95 -10.55 -4.26 -2.74
CA MET A 95 -9.69 -4.14 -3.93
C MET A 95 -10.30 -4.80 -5.17
N LYS A 96 -10.91 -5.98 -5.02
CA LYS A 96 -11.58 -6.68 -6.13
C LYS A 96 -12.81 -5.91 -6.62
N ASP A 97 -13.58 -5.33 -5.71
CA ASP A 97 -14.79 -4.58 -6.02
C ASP A 97 -14.50 -3.13 -6.47
N GLY A 98 -13.25 -2.69 -6.38
CA GLY A 98 -12.83 -1.33 -6.74
C GLY A 98 -13.24 -0.26 -5.73
N ASP A 99 -13.57 -0.64 -4.49
CA ASP A 99 -13.96 0.27 -3.41
C ASP A 99 -12.73 0.99 -2.82
N LYS A 100 -12.29 2.03 -3.52
CA LYS A 100 -11.14 2.85 -3.14
C LYS A 100 -11.28 3.45 -1.73
N PRO A 101 -12.44 3.98 -1.31
CA PRO A 101 -12.63 4.43 0.07
C PRO A 101 -12.32 3.36 1.12
N ILE A 102 -12.85 2.13 0.96
CA ILE A 102 -12.57 1.04 1.90
C ILE A 102 -11.10 0.63 1.87
N VAL A 103 -10.51 0.50 0.67
CA VAL A 103 -9.07 0.19 0.53
C VAL A 103 -8.24 1.22 1.29
N ALA A 104 -8.48 2.51 1.08
CA ALA A 104 -7.77 3.59 1.75
C ALA A 104 -7.96 3.58 3.27
N ALA A 105 -9.16 3.28 3.77
CA ALA A 105 -9.47 3.23 5.20
C ALA A 105 -8.78 2.06 5.95
N LEU A 106 -8.36 1.03 5.21
CA LEU A 106 -7.68 -0.16 5.74
C LEU A 106 -6.16 -0.10 5.66
N LEU A 107 -5.61 0.93 5.00
CA LEU A 107 -4.18 1.24 5.09
C LEU A 107 -3.85 1.80 6.47
N THR A 108 -2.58 1.69 6.88
CA THR A 108 -2.11 2.47 8.03
C THR A 108 -2.27 3.95 7.74
N GLU A 109 -2.49 4.75 8.78
CA GLU A 109 -2.62 6.19 8.59
C GLU A 109 -1.45 6.79 7.81
N LYS A 110 -0.22 6.35 8.12
CA LYS A 110 0.97 6.78 7.39
C LYS A 110 0.95 6.31 5.93
N ALA A 111 0.63 5.04 5.66
CA ALA A 111 0.56 4.53 4.30
C ALA A 111 -0.48 5.28 3.46
N ARG A 112 -1.65 5.55 4.03
CA ARG A 112 -2.72 6.33 3.40
C ARG A 112 -2.27 7.74 3.03
N ILE A 113 -1.65 8.45 3.97
CA ILE A 113 -1.12 9.80 3.75
C ILE A 113 -0.03 9.78 2.68
N GLU A 114 0.98 8.93 2.83
CA GLU A 114 2.14 8.96 1.94
C GLU A 114 1.76 8.51 0.52
N THR A 115 1.04 7.40 0.34
CA THR A 115 0.60 6.98 -1.01
C THR A 115 -0.26 8.02 -1.72
N SER A 116 -1.10 8.76 -0.98
CA SER A 116 -1.93 9.83 -1.54
C SER A 116 -1.10 11.00 -2.09
N LYS A 117 0.01 11.37 -1.43
CA LYS A 117 0.91 12.44 -1.91
C LYS A 117 1.55 12.13 -3.26
N HIS A 118 1.70 10.84 -3.58
CA HIS A 118 2.34 10.36 -4.81
C HIS A 118 1.33 9.82 -5.83
N ASN A 119 0.02 10.04 -5.62
CA ASN A 119 -1.06 9.53 -6.47
C ASN A 119 -0.98 8.00 -6.70
N LEU A 120 -0.46 7.25 -5.73
CA LEU A 120 -0.30 5.80 -5.84
C LEU A 120 -1.58 5.10 -5.38
N VAL A 121 -2.11 4.25 -6.25
CA VAL A 121 -3.24 3.38 -5.94
C VAL A 121 -2.74 1.97 -5.71
N VAL A 122 -2.99 1.43 -4.51
CA VAL A 122 -2.73 0.01 -4.23
C VAL A 122 -3.75 -0.82 -5.00
N GLN A 123 -3.28 -1.62 -5.95
CA GLN A 123 -4.12 -2.49 -6.76
C GLN A 123 -3.66 -3.94 -6.63
N PRO A 124 -4.60 -4.90 -6.69
CA PRO A 124 -4.25 -6.30 -6.68
C PRO A 124 -3.52 -6.66 -7.99
N PRO A 125 -2.59 -7.63 -7.96
CA PRO A 125 -2.06 -8.20 -9.18
C PRO A 125 -3.14 -9.07 -9.84
N GLY A 126 -3.49 -8.75 -11.08
CA GLY A 126 -4.42 -9.54 -11.90
C GLY A 126 -5.62 -8.75 -12.41
N SER A 127 -6.50 -9.45 -13.11
CA SER A 127 -7.76 -8.92 -13.64
C SER A 127 -8.84 -8.80 -12.56
N PRO A 128 -9.91 -8.01 -12.78
CA PRO A 128 -11.07 -7.98 -11.89
C PRO A 128 -11.76 -9.35 -11.67
N SER A 129 -11.55 -10.29 -12.60
CA SER A 129 -12.04 -11.67 -12.49
C SER A 129 -11.17 -12.59 -11.61
N ALA A 130 -10.02 -12.10 -11.13
CA ALA A 130 -9.15 -12.89 -10.28
C ALA A 130 -9.83 -13.24 -8.95
N GLN A 131 -9.57 -14.46 -8.48
CA GLN A 131 -10.10 -15.00 -7.24
C GLN A 131 -8.98 -15.03 -6.21
N PHE A 132 -9.28 -14.64 -4.97
CA PHE A 132 -8.29 -14.66 -3.90
C PHE A 132 -8.64 -15.63 -2.79
N LYS A 133 -7.62 -16.07 -2.05
CA LYS A 133 -7.74 -16.82 -0.79
C LYS A 133 -6.83 -16.18 0.25
N VAL A 134 -7.34 -16.00 1.47
CA VAL A 134 -6.53 -15.59 2.62
C VAL A 134 -5.91 -16.84 3.23
N GLY A 135 -4.61 -16.79 3.46
CA GLY A 135 -3.79 -17.90 3.95
C GLY A 135 -3.33 -17.70 5.40
N LYS A 136 -2.13 -18.20 5.68
CA LYS A 136 -1.54 -18.20 7.02
C LYS A 136 -1.34 -16.78 7.55
N VAL A 137 -1.63 -16.61 8.84
CA VAL A 137 -1.25 -15.45 9.65
C VAL A 137 -0.01 -15.77 10.46
N GLU A 138 0.97 -14.87 10.46
CA GLU A 138 2.17 -14.95 11.28
C GLU A 138 2.35 -13.64 12.06
N THR A 139 2.14 -13.70 13.37
CA THR A 139 2.31 -12.55 14.25
C THR A 139 3.80 -12.34 14.55
N VAL A 140 4.24 -11.09 14.45
CA VAL A 140 5.61 -10.68 14.75
C VAL A 140 5.62 -9.53 15.75
N LYS A 141 6.79 -9.17 16.28
CA LYS A 141 6.90 -8.03 17.20
C LYS A 141 6.47 -6.75 16.47
N GLY A 142 5.34 -6.16 16.90
CA GLY A 142 4.82 -4.92 16.35
C GLY A 142 3.99 -5.06 15.06
N GLY A 143 3.66 -6.28 14.63
CA GLY A 143 2.93 -6.47 13.38
C GLY A 143 2.43 -7.90 13.14
N ALA A 144 1.90 -8.13 11.96
CA ALA A 144 1.55 -9.45 11.46
C ALA A 144 1.80 -9.53 9.96
N TYR A 145 2.14 -10.73 9.49
CA TYR A 145 2.17 -11.08 8.09
C TYR A 145 0.95 -11.95 7.77
N VAL A 146 0.26 -11.64 6.69
CA VAL A 146 -0.87 -12.43 6.22
C VAL A 146 -0.63 -12.80 4.77
N ASN A 147 -0.54 -14.10 4.49
CA ASN A 147 -0.39 -14.57 3.12
C ASN A 147 -1.74 -14.52 2.39
N SER A 148 -1.72 -14.25 1.10
CA SER A 148 -2.87 -14.48 0.20
C SER A 148 -2.40 -15.03 -1.13
N SER A 149 -3.18 -15.93 -1.70
CA SER A 149 -3.02 -16.36 -3.08
C SER A 149 -4.10 -15.76 -3.97
N TRP A 150 -3.71 -15.38 -5.19
CA TRP A 150 -4.60 -14.92 -6.25
C TRP A 150 -4.50 -15.91 -7.41
N SER A 151 -5.64 -16.26 -8.00
CA SER A 151 -5.70 -17.10 -9.18
C SER A 151 -6.61 -16.50 -10.24
N GLU A 152 -6.16 -16.57 -11.49
CA GLU A 152 -6.95 -16.16 -12.64
C GLU A 152 -6.65 -17.06 -13.84
N ILE A 153 -7.63 -17.26 -14.71
CA ILE A 153 -7.41 -17.90 -16.01
C ILE A 153 -7.27 -16.77 -17.04
N PRO A 154 -6.07 -16.53 -17.61
CA PRO A 154 -5.91 -15.48 -18.60
C PRO A 154 -6.78 -15.73 -19.83
N PRO A 155 -7.26 -14.68 -20.53
CA PRO A 155 -8.02 -14.82 -21.76
C PRO A 155 -7.31 -15.73 -22.78
N GLY A 156 -8.04 -16.69 -23.34
CA GLY A 156 -7.50 -17.64 -24.31
C GLY A 156 -6.59 -18.74 -23.73
N LYS A 157 -6.50 -18.86 -22.40
CA LYS A 157 -5.79 -19.95 -21.71
C LYS A 157 -6.79 -20.85 -20.97
N THR A 158 -6.34 -22.07 -20.68
CA THR A 158 -7.11 -23.07 -19.91
C THR A 158 -6.52 -23.33 -18.54
N VAL A 159 -5.28 -22.88 -18.30
CA VAL A 159 -4.56 -23.07 -17.04
C VAL A 159 -4.59 -21.76 -16.26
N ALA A 160 -4.93 -21.86 -14.97
CA ALA A 160 -4.88 -20.72 -14.07
C ALA A 160 -3.44 -20.32 -13.79
N ARG A 161 -3.19 -19.01 -13.77
CA ARG A 161 -1.99 -18.41 -13.21
C ARG A 161 -2.24 -18.13 -11.73
N GLU A 162 -1.27 -18.45 -10.88
CA GLU A 162 -1.32 -18.17 -9.45
C GLU A 162 -0.24 -17.18 -9.04
N PHE A 163 -0.56 -16.33 -8.06
CA PHE A 163 0.34 -15.37 -7.47
C PHE A 163 0.21 -15.40 -5.95
N GLU A 164 1.33 -15.23 -5.26
CA GLU A 164 1.35 -15.11 -3.80
C GLU A 164 1.75 -13.70 -3.38
N ILE A 165 1.03 -13.19 -2.39
CA ILE A 165 1.29 -11.89 -1.77
C ILE A 165 1.37 -12.09 -0.26
N ILE A 166 2.37 -11.49 0.36
CA ILE A 166 2.45 -11.38 1.82
C ILE A 166 2.08 -9.95 2.20
N TRP A 167 0.98 -9.78 2.92
CA TRP A 167 0.54 -8.49 3.43
C TRP A 167 1.23 -8.19 4.75
N VAL A 168 1.78 -6.98 4.87
CA VAL A 168 2.43 -6.52 6.08
C VAL A 168 1.47 -5.61 6.83
N MET A 169 1.15 -6.01 8.05
CA MET A 169 0.17 -5.35 8.89
C MET A 169 0.80 -4.77 10.14
N LYS A 170 0.25 -3.64 10.59
CA LYS A 170 0.56 -3.03 11.89
C LYS A 170 -0.72 -2.94 12.72
N ASN A 171 -0.60 -3.19 14.01
CA ASN A 171 -1.69 -2.91 14.95
C ASN A 171 -1.62 -1.43 15.36
N GLN A 172 -2.64 -0.66 15.01
CA GLN A 172 -2.77 0.74 15.40
C GLN A 172 -3.81 0.89 16.51
N LYS A 173 -3.97 2.10 17.05
CA LYS A 173 -4.98 2.40 18.07
C LYS A 173 -6.40 2.00 17.66
N ASP A 174 -6.69 1.93 16.36
CA ASP A 174 -8.02 1.64 15.79
C ASP A 174 -8.08 0.25 15.13
N GLY A 175 -7.17 -0.65 15.52
CA GLY A 175 -7.11 -2.03 15.06
C GLY A 175 -6.00 -2.26 14.02
N TRP A 176 -6.03 -3.45 13.40
CA TRP A 176 -5.06 -3.82 12.38
C TRP A 176 -5.24 -3.03 11.09
N ARG A 177 -4.13 -2.63 10.48
CA ARG A 177 -4.07 -1.87 9.22
C ARG A 177 -2.91 -2.32 8.35
N VAL A 178 -3.04 -2.17 7.03
CA VAL A 178 -2.07 -2.59 6.02
C VAL A 178 -0.98 -1.52 5.85
N ALA A 179 0.27 -1.89 6.09
CA ALA A 179 1.42 -1.00 5.96
C ALA A 179 2.23 -1.23 4.67
N GLY A 180 2.04 -2.37 4.01
CA GLY A 180 2.80 -2.74 2.83
C GLY A 180 2.47 -4.15 2.35
N MET A 181 3.21 -4.59 1.34
CA MET A 181 3.12 -5.94 0.79
C MET A 181 4.50 -6.46 0.40
N ALA A 182 4.64 -7.77 0.25
CA ALA A 182 5.79 -8.38 -0.39
C ALA A 182 5.32 -9.36 -1.46
N THR A 183 5.95 -9.31 -2.63
CA THR A 183 5.63 -10.16 -3.78
C THR A 183 6.87 -10.82 -4.32
N ARG A 184 6.72 -12.03 -4.87
CA ARG A 184 7.77 -12.69 -5.64
C ARG A 184 7.46 -12.57 -7.13
N ILE A 185 8.48 -12.27 -7.92
CA ILE A 185 8.36 -12.23 -9.38
C ILE A 185 8.47 -13.66 -9.93
N THR A 186 9.34 -14.47 -9.31
CA THR A 186 9.49 -15.90 -9.60
C THR A 186 9.49 -16.70 -8.29
N PRO A 187 9.10 -17.99 -8.30
CA PRO A 187 9.09 -18.83 -7.10
C PRO A 187 10.43 -18.84 -6.34
N GLU A 188 11.54 -18.82 -7.09
CA GLU A 188 12.92 -18.88 -6.59
C GLU A 188 13.47 -17.51 -6.10
N SER A 189 12.78 -16.41 -6.41
CA SER A 189 13.19 -15.07 -5.98
C SER A 189 12.81 -14.79 -4.52
N SER A 190 13.66 -14.03 -3.82
CA SER A 190 13.30 -13.42 -2.55
C SER A 190 12.10 -12.47 -2.74
N PRO A 191 11.12 -12.44 -1.83
CA PRO A 191 10.04 -11.47 -1.90
C PRO A 191 10.56 -10.03 -1.88
N THR A 192 10.17 -9.24 -2.86
CA THR A 192 10.41 -7.80 -2.87
C THR A 192 9.38 -7.15 -1.96
N PHE A 193 9.84 -6.55 -0.87
CA PHE A 193 8.98 -5.80 0.05
C PHE A 193 8.73 -4.38 -0.48
N LEU A 194 7.45 -4.01 -0.54
CA LEU A 194 6.92 -2.72 -0.96
C LEU A 194 6.29 -2.05 0.27
N ASN A 195 6.97 -1.04 0.80
CA ASN A 195 6.54 -0.31 1.98
C ASN A 195 5.65 0.88 1.58
N PHE A 196 4.35 0.80 1.85
CA PHE A 196 3.42 1.88 1.49
C PHE A 196 3.62 3.14 2.35
N GLU A 197 4.28 3.01 3.49
CA GLU A 197 4.67 4.14 4.33
C GLU A 197 5.95 4.85 3.86
N ASN A 198 6.61 4.33 2.82
CA ASN A 198 7.76 4.95 2.16
C ASN A 198 7.65 4.80 0.61
N PRO A 199 6.79 5.59 -0.05
CA PRO A 199 6.55 5.48 -1.49
C PRO A 199 7.78 5.66 -2.37
N GLU A 200 8.74 6.50 -1.99
CA GLU A 200 9.97 6.72 -2.76
C GLU A 200 10.82 5.44 -2.83
N GLU A 201 11.03 4.80 -1.67
CA GLU A 201 11.71 3.50 -1.59
C GLU A 201 10.93 2.43 -2.35
N MET A 202 9.60 2.43 -2.23
CA MET A 202 8.74 1.49 -2.94
C MET A 202 8.88 1.63 -4.46
N LEU A 203 8.84 2.85 -5.01
CA LEU A 203 8.96 3.10 -6.44
C LEU A 203 10.33 2.69 -6.97
N SER A 204 11.40 2.99 -6.25
CA SER A 204 12.76 2.54 -6.60
C SER A 204 12.86 1.01 -6.67
N ARG A 205 12.16 0.30 -5.78
CA ARG A 205 12.11 -1.18 -5.79
C ARG A 205 11.28 -1.73 -6.94
N ILE A 206 10.18 -1.08 -7.31
CA ILE A 206 9.36 -1.47 -8.48
C ILE A 206 10.17 -1.31 -9.77
N GLU A 207 10.88 -0.20 -9.92
CA GLU A 207 11.74 0.05 -11.08
C GLU A 207 12.87 -0.99 -11.17
N SER A 208 13.54 -1.27 -10.04
CA SER A 208 14.62 -2.26 -9.97
C SER A 208 14.14 -3.70 -10.20
N ALA A 209 12.88 -3.99 -9.87
CA ALA A 209 12.24 -5.29 -10.08
C ALA A 209 11.90 -5.56 -11.56
N GLY A 210 11.92 -4.52 -12.41
CA GLY A 210 11.35 -4.57 -13.76
C GLY A 210 9.82 -4.54 -13.69
N ASN A 211 9.19 -3.67 -14.47
CA ASN A 211 7.73 -3.52 -14.51
C ASN A 211 7.07 -4.88 -14.82
N PRO A 212 6.30 -5.51 -13.90
CA PRO A 212 5.66 -6.80 -14.17
C PRO A 212 4.54 -6.68 -15.24
N SER A 213 4.16 -5.45 -15.62
CA SER A 213 3.20 -5.17 -16.68
C SER A 213 3.81 -5.14 -18.09
N GLU A 214 5.14 -5.03 -18.23
CA GLU A 214 5.79 -4.85 -19.54
C GLU A 214 6.48 -6.13 -20.04
N SER A 215 6.82 -7.06 -19.14
CA SER A 215 7.42 -8.36 -19.52
C SER A 215 6.45 -9.34 -20.20
N ALA A 216 5.17 -8.95 -20.39
CA ALA A 216 4.15 -9.78 -21.04
C ALA A 216 3.92 -9.45 -22.53
N VAL A 217 4.62 -8.46 -23.11
CA VAL A 217 4.38 -8.02 -24.50
C VAL A 217 5.50 -8.43 -25.47
N GLU A 218 6.65 -8.93 -25.00
CA GLU A 218 7.80 -9.24 -25.87
C GLU A 218 8.15 -10.74 -25.97
N VAL A 219 7.17 -11.63 -26.11
CA VAL A 219 7.42 -13.02 -26.60
C VAL A 219 6.24 -13.52 -27.44
N ALA A 220 5.85 -12.77 -28.48
CA ALA A 220 4.89 -13.23 -29.49
C ALA A 220 5.14 -12.61 -30.87
N GLY A 221 6.41 -12.42 -31.22
CA GLY A 221 6.80 -11.87 -32.52
C GLY A 221 8.11 -12.45 -33.00
N ASN A 222 8.15 -13.74 -33.35
CA ASN A 222 9.04 -14.24 -34.40
C ASN A 222 8.55 -15.55 -35.02
#